data_AF-A0A7Z7N0V1-F1
#
_entry.id   AF-A0A7Z7N0V1-F1
#
_cell.length_a   1.000
_cell.length_b   1.000
_cell.length_c   1.000
_cell.angle_alpha   90.00
_cell.angle_beta   90.00
_cell.angle_gamma   90.00
#
_symmetry.space_group_name_H-M   'P 1'
#
loop_
_entity.id
_entity.type
_entity.pdbx_description
1 polymer ?
#
loop_
_entity_poly.entity_id
_entity_poly.type
_entity_poly.pdbx_seq_one_letter_code
_entity_poly.pdbx_strand_id
1 'polypeptide(L)'
;MFDEYHPELGFDLGWDFAHYGRFLDPEKVNGDVLAGYHAGKAHFPIAQHRPTRYQAKWLQLRLSAMRRRRIVHADVTPEYLQRIDYDVCAVTLQPLTHSTRAGTDWSVDRINNDGAYAPGNLMVISTRANRAKGARNYIEVAKLAHSNPRPAAGGLSCAEWARLACVMLGSERRSTLARLSRRSLLEFRKTAGWRSIFCFSKSCCFPCADLGTETICSRL
;
A
#
# COMPACT_ATOMS: atom_id res chain seq x y z
N MET A 1 -20.20 -0.85 -3.51
CA MET A 1 -20.80 -0.03 -2.43
C MET A 1 -19.66 0.83 -1.92
N PHE A 2 -19.75 2.15 -2.07
CA PHE A 2 -18.71 3.01 -1.54
C PHE A 2 -18.91 3.05 -0.03
N ASP A 3 -17.88 2.60 0.64
CA ASP A 3 -17.76 2.52 2.08
C ASP A 3 -17.73 3.95 2.63
N GLU A 4 -18.91 4.48 2.99
CA GLU A 4 -19.13 5.85 3.46
C GLU A 4 -18.72 5.97 4.94
N TYR A 5 -18.22 7.13 5.32
CA TYR A 5 -17.87 7.38 6.72
C TYR A 5 -19.14 7.43 7.57
N HIS A 6 -19.19 6.62 8.64
CA HIS A 6 -20.22 6.68 9.66
C HIS A 6 -19.60 7.16 11.00
N PRO A 7 -20.26 8.05 11.76
CA PRO A 7 -19.76 8.51 13.07
C PRO A 7 -19.42 7.36 14.02
N GLU A 8 -20.19 6.27 13.96
CA GLU A 8 -19.95 5.04 14.74
C GLU A 8 -18.57 4.43 14.44
N LEU A 9 -18.11 4.43 13.19
CA LEU A 9 -16.78 3.93 12.85
C LEU A 9 -15.67 4.76 13.50
N GLY A 10 -15.90 6.07 13.61
CA GLY A 10 -15.02 7.00 14.31
C GLY A 10 -14.97 6.66 15.80
N PHE A 11 -16.14 6.54 16.43
CA PHE A 11 -16.29 6.17 17.83
C PHE A 11 -15.59 4.83 18.13
N ASP A 12 -15.85 3.79 17.36
CA ASP A 12 -15.25 2.47 17.52
C ASP A 12 -13.73 2.51 17.40
N LEU A 13 -13.20 3.30 16.46
CA LEU A 13 -11.76 3.49 16.34
C LEU A 13 -11.19 4.15 17.61
N GLY A 14 -11.84 5.19 18.13
CA GLY A 14 -11.44 5.84 19.37
C GLY A 14 -11.43 4.86 20.55
N TRP A 15 -12.50 4.08 20.69
CA TRP A 15 -12.65 3.04 21.69
C TRP A 15 -11.51 2.02 21.62
N ASP A 16 -11.20 1.53 20.42
CA ASP A 16 -10.08 0.60 20.19
C ASP A 16 -8.74 1.21 20.64
N PHE A 17 -8.47 2.47 20.34
CA PHE A 17 -7.23 3.12 20.78
C PHE A 17 -7.10 3.11 22.32
N ALA A 18 -8.19 3.39 23.03
CA ALA A 18 -8.20 3.32 24.50
C ALA A 18 -8.03 1.88 25.01
N HIS A 19 -8.72 0.93 24.39
CA HIS A 19 -8.66 -0.50 24.72
C HIS A 19 -7.22 -1.06 24.62
N TYR A 20 -6.48 -0.67 23.57
CA TYR A 20 -5.08 -1.04 23.36
C TYR A 20 -4.06 -0.13 24.08
N GLY A 21 -4.52 0.82 24.91
CA GLY A 21 -3.64 1.74 25.64
C GLY A 21 -2.78 2.63 24.73
N ARG A 22 -3.24 2.91 23.51
CA ARG A 22 -2.50 3.68 22.51
C ARG A 22 -2.83 5.16 22.66
N PHE A 23 -1.79 5.98 22.76
CA PHE A 23 -1.95 7.42 22.77
C PHE A 23 -2.61 7.91 21.47
N LEU A 24 -3.65 8.72 21.63
CA LEU A 24 -4.33 9.44 20.58
C LEU A 24 -4.09 10.93 20.80
N ASP A 25 -3.61 11.62 19.76
CA ASP A 25 -3.38 13.06 19.79
C ASP A 25 -4.69 13.80 19.48
N PRO A 26 -5.31 14.50 20.46
CA PRO A 26 -6.62 15.13 20.27
C PRO A 26 -6.65 16.16 19.15
N GLU A 27 -5.53 16.81 18.84
CA GLU A 27 -5.45 17.83 17.80
C GLU A 27 -5.46 17.25 16.37
N LYS A 28 -5.19 15.93 16.24
CA LYS A 28 -5.02 15.27 14.94
C LYS A 28 -6.18 14.36 14.56
N VAL A 29 -7.26 14.33 15.35
CA VAL A 29 -8.41 13.43 15.18
C VAL A 29 -9.72 14.20 15.08
N ASN A 30 -10.75 13.57 14.54
CA ASN A 30 -12.09 14.16 14.49
C ASN A 30 -12.84 13.94 15.83
N GLY A 31 -13.98 14.63 15.99
CA GLY A 31 -14.77 14.58 17.21
C GLY A 31 -15.27 13.17 17.57
N ASP A 32 -15.67 12.37 16.58
CA ASP A 32 -16.21 11.02 16.80
C ASP A 32 -15.14 10.07 17.38
N VAL A 33 -13.92 10.09 16.81
CA VAL A 33 -12.79 9.31 17.34
C VAL A 33 -12.39 9.79 18.73
N LEU A 34 -12.42 11.10 18.98
CA LEU A 34 -12.11 11.64 20.30
C LEU A 34 -13.16 11.22 21.35
N ALA A 35 -14.44 11.26 21.00
CA ALA A 35 -15.54 10.83 21.86
C ALA A 35 -15.40 9.35 22.25
N GLY A 36 -15.14 8.47 21.27
CA GLY A 36 -14.89 7.05 21.50
C GLY A 36 -13.66 6.80 22.37
N TYR A 37 -12.59 7.55 22.18
CA TYR A 37 -11.37 7.44 22.99
C TYR A 37 -11.62 7.83 24.45
N HIS A 38 -12.35 8.91 24.70
CA HIS A 38 -12.72 9.30 26.07
C HIS A 38 -13.64 8.29 26.74
N ALA A 39 -14.66 7.80 26.03
CA ALA A 39 -15.54 6.75 26.52
C ALA A 39 -14.76 5.48 26.86
N GLY A 40 -13.86 5.05 25.98
CA GLY A 40 -12.98 3.92 26.21
C GLY A 40 -12.02 4.15 27.38
N LYS A 41 -11.47 5.35 27.58
CA LYS A 41 -10.61 5.67 28.73
C LYS A 41 -11.35 5.66 30.07
N ALA A 42 -12.63 6.03 30.08
CA ALA A 42 -13.49 5.94 31.25
C ALA A 42 -13.85 4.48 31.57
N HIS A 43 -14.08 3.65 30.55
CA HIS A 43 -14.42 2.24 30.70
C HIS A 43 -13.19 1.36 31.00
N PHE A 44 -12.05 1.66 30.39
CA PHE A 44 -10.76 0.99 30.56
C PHE A 44 -9.79 1.92 31.33
N PRO A 45 -9.83 1.93 32.69
CA PRO A 45 -8.90 2.73 33.49
C PRO A 45 -7.45 2.33 33.22
N ILE A 46 -7.23 1.05 32.94
CA ILE A 46 -5.94 0.45 32.55
C ILE A 46 -6.10 -0.16 31.15
N ALA A 47 -5.05 -0.12 30.33
CA ALA A 47 -5.02 -0.76 29.02
C ALA A 47 -5.26 -2.28 29.17
N GLN A 48 -6.20 -2.82 28.41
CA GLN A 48 -6.58 -4.24 28.49
C GLN A 48 -5.67 -5.12 27.64
N HIS A 49 -5.14 -4.58 26.54
CA HIS A 49 -4.27 -5.31 25.63
C HIS A 49 -3.05 -4.51 25.22
N ARG A 50 -1.91 -5.20 25.14
CA ARG A 50 -0.72 -4.69 24.44
C ARG A 50 -0.83 -5.08 22.97
N PRO A 51 -0.96 -4.13 22.04
CA PRO A 51 -1.17 -4.46 20.63
C PRO A 51 0.08 -5.12 20.05
N THR A 52 -0.13 -6.16 19.23
CA THR A 52 0.88 -6.66 18.30
C THR A 52 1.26 -5.56 17.29
N ARG A 53 2.37 -5.74 16.58
CA ARG A 53 2.78 -4.78 15.53
C ARG A 53 1.72 -4.60 14.46
N TYR A 54 0.98 -5.66 14.13
CA TYR A 54 -0.08 -5.65 13.14
C TYR A 54 -1.33 -4.91 13.64
N GLN A 55 -1.75 -5.16 14.88
CA GLN A 55 -2.84 -4.40 15.51
C GLN A 55 -2.50 -2.92 15.61
N ALA A 56 -1.30 -2.58 16.06
CA ALA A 56 -0.85 -1.19 16.14
C ALA A 56 -0.81 -0.51 14.75
N LYS A 57 -0.37 -1.23 13.71
CA LYS A 57 -0.36 -0.73 12.33
C LYS A 57 -1.77 -0.58 11.78
N TRP A 58 -2.66 -1.52 12.07
CA TRP A 58 -4.06 -1.51 11.64
C TRP A 58 -4.82 -0.30 12.20
N LEU A 59 -4.67 -0.01 13.51
CA LEU A 59 -5.21 1.20 14.13
C LEU A 59 -4.66 2.48 13.47
N GLN A 60 -3.34 2.50 13.20
CA GLN A 60 -2.70 3.62 12.51
C GLN A 60 -3.25 3.80 11.08
N LEU A 61 -3.53 2.72 10.36
CA LEU A 61 -4.09 2.75 9.01
C LEU A 61 -5.53 3.28 9.01
N ARG A 62 -6.39 2.81 9.92
CA ARG A 62 -7.77 3.32 10.08
C ARG A 62 -7.77 4.82 10.36
N LEU A 63 -6.93 5.27 11.30
CA LEU A 63 -6.79 6.69 11.61
C LEU A 63 -6.27 7.50 10.40
N SER A 64 -5.28 6.96 9.69
CA SER A 64 -4.70 7.57 8.50
C SER A 64 -5.67 7.66 7.33
N ALA A 65 -6.59 6.71 7.20
CA ALA A 65 -7.64 6.71 6.20
C ALA A 65 -8.69 7.79 6.53
N MET A 66 -9.16 7.85 7.78
CA MET A 66 -10.14 8.86 8.21
C MET A 66 -9.63 10.28 8.03
N ARG A 67 -8.35 10.55 8.36
CA ARG A 67 -7.70 11.84 8.09
C ARG A 67 -7.72 12.24 6.61
N ARG A 68 -7.83 11.28 5.70
CA ARG A 68 -7.93 11.47 4.25
C ARG A 68 -9.37 11.35 3.74
N ARG A 69 -10.37 11.37 4.64
CA ARG A 69 -11.80 11.18 4.34
C ARG A 69 -12.06 9.88 3.57
N ARG A 70 -11.39 8.81 3.99
CA ARG A 70 -11.55 7.45 3.47
C ARG A 70 -11.73 6.48 4.64
N ILE A 71 -12.25 5.30 4.37
CA ILE A 71 -12.26 4.22 5.35
C ILE A 71 -11.45 3.02 4.86
N VAL A 72 -11.11 2.15 5.81
CA VAL A 72 -10.42 0.89 5.57
C VAL A 72 -11.48 -0.19 5.39
N HIS A 73 -11.38 -0.95 4.31
CA HIS A 73 -12.31 -2.03 3.99
C HIS A 73 -12.29 -3.10 5.09
N ALA A 74 -13.43 -3.72 5.39
CA ALA A 74 -13.58 -4.69 6.49
C ALA A 74 -12.59 -5.87 6.40
N ASP A 75 -12.28 -6.34 5.19
CA ASP A 75 -11.31 -7.43 4.96
C ASP A 75 -9.85 -7.07 5.28
N VAL A 76 -9.54 -5.79 5.53
CA VAL A 76 -8.21 -5.39 6.00
C VAL A 76 -8.20 -5.53 7.52
N THR A 77 -7.81 -6.71 7.98
CA THR A 77 -7.63 -7.06 9.40
C THR A 77 -6.15 -7.10 9.79
N PRO A 78 -5.80 -7.19 11.09
CA PRO A 78 -4.42 -7.47 11.51
C PRO A 78 -3.84 -8.74 10.87
N GLU A 79 -4.63 -9.79 10.70
CA GLU A 79 -4.23 -11.05 10.06
C GLU A 79 -3.98 -10.87 8.56
N TYR A 80 -4.77 -10.01 7.90
CA TYR A 80 -4.49 -9.59 6.53
C TYR A 80 -3.11 -8.92 6.45
N LEU A 81 -2.81 -7.98 7.36
CA LEU A 81 -1.52 -7.29 7.38
C LEU A 81 -0.37 -8.24 7.61
N GLN A 82 -0.55 -9.24 8.48
CA GLN A 82 0.44 -10.29 8.70
C GLN A 82 0.67 -11.12 7.44
N ARG A 83 -0.38 -11.46 6.69
CA ARG A 83 -0.27 -12.26 5.46
C ARG A 83 0.47 -11.55 4.32
N ILE A 84 0.44 -10.22 4.28
CA ILE A 84 1.12 -9.43 3.24
C ILE A 84 2.49 -8.90 3.69
N ASP A 85 2.92 -9.24 4.90
CA ASP A 85 4.22 -8.88 5.46
C ASP A 85 5.27 -9.93 5.03
N TYR A 86 6.21 -9.52 4.20
CA TYR A 86 7.28 -10.37 3.66
C TYR A 86 8.64 -9.86 4.11
N ASP A 87 9.61 -10.76 4.30
CA ASP A 87 10.93 -10.39 4.85
C ASP A 87 11.76 -9.46 3.96
N VAL A 88 11.44 -9.35 2.67
CA VAL A 88 12.20 -8.55 1.69
C VAL A 88 11.28 -7.57 0.97
N CYS A 89 11.70 -6.30 0.90
CA CYS A 89 10.95 -5.27 0.19
C CYS A 89 10.96 -5.52 -1.32
N ALA A 90 9.79 -5.68 -1.95
CA ALA A 90 9.69 -5.84 -3.41
C ALA A 90 10.32 -4.68 -4.23
N VAL A 91 10.32 -3.46 -3.67
CA VAL A 91 10.82 -2.25 -4.35
C VAL A 91 12.31 -1.97 -4.12
N THR A 92 12.92 -2.37 -3.00
CA THR A 92 14.37 -2.13 -2.75
C THR A 92 15.20 -3.41 -2.75
N LEU A 93 14.57 -4.59 -2.70
CA LEU A 93 15.17 -5.91 -2.45
C LEU A 93 15.99 -6.01 -1.15
N GLN A 94 15.84 -5.05 -0.25
CA GLN A 94 16.50 -5.09 1.06
C GLN A 94 15.61 -5.81 2.07
N PRO A 95 16.20 -6.55 3.03
CA PRO A 95 15.46 -7.09 4.16
C PRO A 95 14.68 -5.99 4.89
N LEU A 96 13.43 -6.26 5.22
CA LEU A 96 12.60 -5.36 6.00
C LEU A 96 12.98 -5.45 7.48
N THR A 97 13.16 -4.30 8.08
CA THR A 97 13.35 -4.16 9.52
C THR A 97 12.05 -3.75 10.19
N HIS A 98 12.01 -3.88 11.51
CA HIS A 98 10.84 -3.52 12.30
C HIS A 98 11.27 -2.65 13.46
N SER A 99 10.66 -1.46 13.58
CA SER A 99 10.86 -0.55 14.71
C SER A 99 12.30 -0.07 14.92
N THR A 100 13.14 -0.09 13.89
CA THR A 100 14.52 0.43 13.95
C THR A 100 14.61 1.91 13.58
N ARG A 101 13.52 2.48 13.05
CA ARG A 101 13.43 3.83 12.47
C ARG A 101 14.32 4.03 11.24
N ALA A 102 14.87 2.95 10.67
CA ALA A 102 15.66 2.98 9.45
C ALA A 102 14.79 3.08 8.19
N GLY A 103 15.41 3.40 7.05
CA GLY A 103 14.72 3.42 5.75
C GLY A 103 14.19 2.03 5.32
N THR A 104 14.76 0.96 5.86
CA THR A 104 14.34 -0.44 5.66
C THR A 104 13.13 -0.84 6.51
N ASP A 105 12.68 0.02 7.44
CA ASP A 105 11.53 -0.33 8.28
C ASP A 105 10.30 -0.55 7.41
N TRP A 106 9.58 -1.64 7.70
CA TRP A 106 8.35 -1.98 7.00
C TRP A 106 7.32 -0.84 7.06
N SER A 107 6.58 -0.67 5.98
CA SER A 107 5.59 0.38 5.82
C SER A 107 4.46 -0.12 4.94
N VAL A 108 3.22 0.18 5.30
CA VAL A 108 2.05 -0.18 4.48
C VAL A 108 1.73 0.99 3.56
N ASP A 109 1.83 0.76 2.25
CA ASP A 109 1.51 1.71 1.21
C ASP A 109 0.17 1.37 0.54
N ARG A 110 -0.52 2.42 0.08
CA ARG A 110 -1.61 2.29 -0.88
C ARG A 110 -1.00 2.39 -2.28
N ILE A 111 -0.79 1.25 -2.91
CA ILE A 111 0.01 1.18 -4.12
C ILE A 111 -0.60 2.04 -5.24
N ASN A 112 -1.92 2.07 -5.35
CA ASN A 112 -2.66 3.11 -6.06
C ASN A 112 -3.30 4.07 -5.04
N ASN A 113 -2.85 5.33 -5.07
CA ASN A 113 -3.30 6.38 -4.14
C ASN A 113 -4.79 6.76 -4.31
N ASP A 114 -5.35 6.56 -5.51
CA ASP A 114 -6.74 6.81 -5.82
C ASP A 114 -7.64 5.65 -5.37
N GLY A 115 -7.07 4.46 -5.20
CA GLY A 115 -7.74 3.27 -4.72
C GLY A 115 -8.14 3.32 -3.23
N ALA A 116 -8.99 2.36 -2.84
CA ALA A 116 -9.43 2.18 -1.45
C ALA A 116 -8.32 1.58 -0.57
N TYR A 117 -8.43 1.75 0.75
CA TYR A 117 -7.66 0.96 1.70
C TYR A 117 -8.26 -0.45 1.79
N ALA A 118 -7.99 -1.27 0.78
CA ALA A 118 -8.62 -2.58 0.58
C ALA A 118 -7.59 -3.64 0.18
N PRO A 119 -7.92 -4.94 0.33
CA PRO A 119 -7.09 -6.02 -0.18
C PRO A 119 -6.74 -5.81 -1.66
N GLY A 120 -5.49 -6.09 -2.02
CA GLY A 120 -4.99 -5.92 -3.39
C GLY A 120 -4.60 -4.50 -3.79
N ASN A 121 -4.92 -3.48 -2.98
CA ASN A 121 -4.35 -2.13 -3.12
C ASN A 121 -3.37 -1.77 -1.98
N LEU A 122 -3.36 -2.53 -0.89
CA LEU A 122 -2.39 -2.39 0.19
C LEU A 122 -1.20 -3.32 -0.02
N MET A 123 0.00 -2.79 0.17
CA MET A 123 1.25 -3.57 0.12
C MET A 123 2.23 -3.13 1.18
N VAL A 124 2.98 -4.07 1.74
CA VAL A 124 4.14 -3.79 2.60
C VAL A 124 5.37 -3.52 1.72
N ILE A 125 5.97 -2.34 1.89
CA ILE A 125 7.25 -1.93 1.29
C ILE A 125 8.11 -1.23 2.34
N SER A 126 9.37 -0.97 2.02
CA SER A 126 10.25 -0.22 2.92
C SER A 126 9.80 1.23 3.07
N THR A 127 10.06 1.84 4.22
CA THR A 127 9.76 3.25 4.49
C THR A 127 10.46 4.17 3.49
N ARG A 128 11.67 3.82 3.03
CA ARG A 128 12.37 4.54 1.94
C ARG A 128 11.55 4.53 0.66
N ALA A 129 11.08 3.36 0.22
CA ALA A 129 10.26 3.24 -0.98
C ALA A 129 8.92 3.96 -0.85
N ASN A 130 8.25 3.84 0.30
CA ASN A 130 6.97 4.52 0.54
C ASN A 130 7.12 6.06 0.52
N ARG A 131 8.16 6.59 1.19
CA ARG A 131 8.45 8.03 1.17
C ARG A 131 8.81 8.53 -0.23
N ALA A 132 9.61 7.77 -0.97
CA ALA A 132 9.96 8.10 -2.35
C ALA A 132 8.71 8.15 -3.24
N LYS A 133 7.84 7.14 -3.17
CA LYS A 133 6.57 7.13 -3.91
C LYS A 133 5.71 8.35 -3.55
N GLY A 134 5.46 8.56 -2.26
CA GLY A 134 4.60 9.65 -1.79
C GLY A 134 3.23 9.64 -2.47
N ALA A 135 2.80 10.79 -2.97
CA ALA A 135 1.52 10.94 -3.66
C ALA A 135 1.55 10.54 -5.15
N ARG A 136 2.69 10.09 -5.68
CA ARG A 136 2.85 9.86 -7.12
C ARG A 136 1.90 8.78 -7.65
N ASN A 137 1.32 9.03 -8.82
CA ASN A 137 0.52 8.07 -9.57
C ASN A 137 1.40 7.18 -10.46
N TYR A 138 0.77 6.17 -11.09
CA TYR A 138 1.48 5.22 -11.94
C TYR A 138 2.25 5.89 -13.09
N ILE A 139 1.67 6.88 -13.75
CA ILE A 139 2.28 7.56 -14.90
C ILE A 139 3.54 8.31 -14.46
N GLU A 140 3.51 8.98 -13.32
CA GLU A 140 4.67 9.68 -12.75
C GLU A 140 5.79 8.70 -12.36
N VAL A 141 5.43 7.59 -11.72
CA VAL A 141 6.38 6.53 -11.35
C VAL A 141 6.99 5.87 -12.59
N ALA A 142 6.19 5.60 -13.62
CA ALA A 142 6.67 5.06 -14.89
C ALA A 142 7.64 6.02 -15.58
N LYS A 143 7.39 7.34 -15.56
CA LYS A 143 8.33 8.33 -16.10
C LYS A 143 9.67 8.31 -15.36
N LEU A 144 9.65 8.18 -14.03
CA LEU A 144 10.87 8.08 -13.21
C LEU A 144 11.66 6.80 -13.50
N ALA A 145 10.98 5.69 -13.79
CA ALA A 145 11.63 4.44 -14.17
C ALA A 145 12.42 4.54 -15.49
N HIS A 146 11.97 5.39 -16.42
CA HIS A 146 12.62 5.62 -17.72
C HIS A 146 13.51 6.88 -17.76
N SER A 147 13.59 7.63 -16.65
CA SER A 147 14.42 8.82 -16.59
C SER A 147 15.90 8.42 -16.58
N ASN A 148 16.72 9.17 -17.33
CA ASN A 148 18.17 8.99 -17.38
C ASN A 148 18.78 8.93 -15.97
N PRO A 149 19.93 8.24 -15.79
CA PRO A 149 20.57 8.02 -14.49
C PRO A 149 21.07 9.33 -13.88
N ARG A 150 20.16 10.10 -13.28
CA ARG A 150 20.50 11.09 -12.27
C ARG A 150 20.56 10.40 -10.92
N PRO A 151 21.46 10.83 -10.01
CA PRO A 151 21.57 10.23 -8.68
C PRO A 151 20.19 10.24 -8.01
N ALA A 152 19.74 9.04 -7.64
CA ALA A 152 18.50 8.71 -6.94
C ALA A 152 17.47 9.85 -6.87
N ALA A 153 16.90 10.26 -8.02
CA ALA A 153 15.88 11.31 -8.02
C ALA A 153 14.71 10.83 -7.14
N GLY A 154 14.54 11.49 -5.98
CA GLY A 154 13.53 11.10 -4.99
C GLY A 154 13.88 9.88 -4.10
N GLY A 155 15.13 9.45 -4.02
CA GLY A 155 15.60 8.43 -3.05
C GLY A 155 15.55 6.97 -3.50
N LEU A 156 15.20 6.71 -4.76
CA LEU A 156 15.23 5.39 -5.41
C LEU A 156 16.05 5.43 -6.72
N SER A 157 16.70 4.32 -7.05
CA SER A 157 17.36 4.09 -8.36
C SER A 157 16.34 3.81 -9.47
N CYS A 158 16.75 3.89 -10.74
CA CYS A 158 15.87 3.60 -11.88
C CYS A 158 15.30 2.16 -11.80
N ALA A 159 16.11 1.18 -11.39
CA ALA A 159 15.65 -0.20 -11.19
C ALA A 159 14.65 -0.36 -10.04
N GLU A 160 14.77 0.44 -8.98
CA GLU A 160 13.79 0.48 -7.89
C GLU A 160 12.48 1.15 -8.34
N TRP A 161 12.56 2.24 -9.11
CA TRP A 161 11.40 2.88 -9.73
C TRP A 161 10.67 1.95 -10.70
N ALA A 162 11.42 1.21 -11.52
CA ALA A 162 10.88 0.20 -12.43
C ALA A 162 10.09 -0.89 -11.69
N ARG A 163 10.65 -1.42 -10.59
CA ARG A 163 9.96 -2.41 -9.76
C ARG A 163 8.71 -1.84 -9.10
N LEU A 164 8.76 -0.61 -8.61
CA LEU A 164 7.57 0.06 -8.08
C LEU A 164 6.47 0.20 -9.15
N ALA A 165 6.85 0.59 -10.39
CA ALA A 165 5.91 0.67 -11.51
C ALA A 165 5.25 -0.68 -11.81
N CYS A 166 6.02 -1.78 -11.81
CA CYS A 166 5.49 -3.13 -12.02
C CYS A 166 4.44 -3.52 -10.98
N VAL A 167 4.69 -3.19 -9.70
CA VAL A 167 3.73 -3.47 -8.63
C VAL A 167 2.47 -2.61 -8.78
N MET A 168 2.61 -1.32 -9.11
CA MET A 168 1.48 -0.41 -9.32
C MET A 168 0.56 -0.84 -10.46
N LEU A 169 1.12 -1.39 -11.55
CA LEU A 169 0.36 -1.84 -12.72
C LEU A 169 -0.72 -2.88 -12.35
N GLY A 170 -0.42 -3.78 -11.42
CA GLY A 170 -1.35 -4.81 -10.97
C GLY A 170 -2.61 -4.23 -10.29
N SER A 171 -2.47 -3.09 -9.62
CA SER A 171 -3.60 -2.36 -9.04
C SER A 171 -4.34 -1.52 -10.06
N GLU A 172 -3.66 -0.88 -11.01
CA GLU A 172 -4.30 -0.02 -12.02
C GLU A 172 -5.25 -0.80 -12.94
N ARG A 173 -4.87 -2.02 -13.34
CA ARG A 173 -5.75 -2.87 -14.16
C ARG A 173 -7.04 -3.21 -13.42
N ARG A 174 -6.98 -3.46 -12.10
CA ARG A 174 -8.17 -3.73 -11.28
C ARG A 174 -9.03 -2.48 -11.09
N SER A 175 -8.41 -1.32 -10.85
CA SER A 175 -9.11 -0.03 -10.73
C SER A 175 -9.84 0.37 -12.02
N THR A 176 -9.19 0.18 -13.18
CA THR A 176 -9.78 0.49 -14.50
C THR A 176 -10.93 -0.46 -14.82
N LEU A 177 -10.78 -1.76 -14.57
CA LEU A 177 -11.84 -2.75 -14.76
C LEU A 177 -13.03 -2.52 -13.82
N ALA A 178 -12.80 -2.04 -12.59
CA ALA A 178 -13.86 -1.69 -11.66
C ALA A 178 -14.62 -0.40 -12.06
N ARG A 179 -14.01 0.47 -12.88
CA ARG A 179 -14.59 1.75 -13.34
C ARG A 179 -15.42 1.60 -14.62
N LEU A 180 -15.19 0.54 -15.39
CA LEU A 180 -16.01 0.20 -16.56
C LEU A 180 -17.33 -0.41 -16.08
N SER A 181 -18.46 0.25 -16.38
CA SER A 181 -19.79 -0.28 -16.05
C SER A 181 -20.00 -1.68 -16.65
N ARG A 182 -20.89 -2.49 -16.06
CA ARG A 182 -21.24 -3.84 -16.56
C ARG A 182 -21.60 -3.86 -18.06
N ARG A 183 -22.09 -2.75 -18.64
CA ARG A 183 -22.36 -2.62 -20.08
C ARG A 183 -21.09 -2.64 -20.93
N SER A 184 -20.04 -1.94 -20.49
CA SER A 184 -18.77 -1.86 -21.23
C SER A 184 -17.99 -3.18 -21.19
N LEU A 185 -18.10 -3.96 -20.12
CA LEU A 185 -17.48 -5.30 -19.99
C LEU A 185 -18.10 -6.35 -20.94
N LEU A 186 -19.38 -6.19 -21.30
CA LEU A 186 -20.07 -7.07 -22.26
C LEU A 186 -19.71 -6.73 -23.71
N GLU A 187 -19.48 -5.46 -24.05
CA GLU A 187 -18.98 -5.07 -25.37
C GLU A 187 -17.51 -5.43 -25.56
N PHE A 188 -16.67 -5.27 -24.53
CA PHE A 188 -15.25 -5.68 -24.59
C PHE A 188 -15.08 -7.20 -24.77
N ARG A 189 -15.99 -8.01 -24.22
CA ARG A 189 -16.04 -9.47 -24.45
C ARG A 189 -16.44 -9.84 -25.89
N LYS A 190 -17.12 -8.95 -26.62
CA LYS A 190 -17.55 -9.22 -28.01
C LYS A 190 -16.51 -8.78 -29.04
N THR A 191 -15.65 -7.81 -28.72
CA THR A 191 -14.67 -7.26 -29.67
C THR A 191 -13.25 -7.82 -29.51
N ALA A 192 -12.89 -8.36 -28.35
CA ALA A 192 -11.58 -8.96 -28.13
C ALA A 192 -11.61 -10.47 -28.47
N GLY A 193 -11.27 -10.79 -29.71
CA GLY A 193 -10.96 -12.15 -30.15
C GLY A 193 -9.90 -12.77 -29.22
N TRP A 194 -10.26 -13.89 -28.60
CA TRP A 194 -9.40 -14.69 -27.73
C TRP A 194 -8.23 -15.31 -28.54
N ARG A 195 -7.21 -14.53 -28.86
CA ARG A 195 -5.89 -14.99 -29.33
C ARG A 195 -4.78 -14.02 -28.91
N SER A 196 -4.51 -13.92 -27.61
CA SER A 196 -3.20 -13.57 -27.04
C SER A 196 -3.26 -13.57 -25.52
N ILE A 197 -3.49 -14.75 -24.95
CA ILE A 197 -3.14 -15.04 -23.57
C ILE A 197 -2.24 -16.25 -23.67
N PHE A 198 -0.96 -15.99 -23.96
CA PHE A 198 0.24 -16.80 -23.69
C PHE A 198 1.40 -16.27 -24.55
N CYS A 199 2.17 -15.35 -23.98
CA CYS A 199 3.56 -15.08 -24.32
C CYS A 199 4.13 -14.41 -23.06
N PHE A 200 4.47 -15.19 -22.03
CA PHE A 200 5.74 -15.92 -21.86
C PHE A 200 6.97 -15.02 -21.91
N SER A 201 7.84 -15.31 -20.95
CA SER A 201 9.16 -14.73 -20.68
C SER A 201 9.93 -14.22 -21.89
N LYS A 202 10.57 -13.05 -21.71
CA LYS A 202 11.91 -12.63 -22.17
C LYS A 202 12.06 -11.12 -22.45
N SER A 203 11.02 -10.30 -22.26
CA SER A 203 11.08 -8.87 -22.63
C SER A 203 10.94 -7.87 -21.47
N CYS A 204 11.01 -8.31 -20.21
CA CYS A 204 11.34 -7.40 -19.10
C CYS A 204 12.86 -7.20 -18.98
N CYS A 205 13.57 -7.13 -20.11
CA CYS A 205 14.85 -6.43 -20.13
C CYS A 205 14.51 -4.95 -20.20
N PHE A 206 14.35 -4.33 -19.04
CA PHE A 206 14.55 -2.89 -18.92
C PHE A 206 15.92 -2.59 -19.52
N PRO A 207 16.05 -1.70 -20.53
CA PRO A 207 17.36 -1.28 -20.97
C PRO A 207 17.97 -0.41 -19.86
N CYS A 208 18.63 -1.06 -18.89
CA CYS A 208 19.78 -0.45 -18.25
C CYS A 208 20.89 -0.49 -19.31
N ALA A 209 21.05 0.62 -20.03
CA ALA A 209 22.23 0.81 -20.83
C ALA A 209 23.47 0.75 -19.92
N ASP A 210 24.47 0.02 -20.40
CA ASP A 210 25.87 -0.03 -19.96
C ASP A 210 26.21 -0.83 -18.70
N LEU A 211 26.28 -2.16 -18.86
CA LEU A 211 27.49 -2.90 -18.49
C LEU A 211 27.77 -3.96 -19.58
N GLY A 212 29.03 -4.05 -19.97
CA GLY A 212 29.53 -4.69 -21.18
C GLY A 212 29.07 -6.13 -21.42
N THR A 213 28.99 -6.41 -22.72
CA THR A 213 28.93 -7.72 -23.36
C THR A 213 29.85 -8.75 -22.70
N GLU A 214 29.29 -9.87 -22.24
CA GLU A 214 29.53 -11.23 -22.75
C GLU A 214 29.11 -12.31 -21.75
N THR A 215 28.13 -13.12 -22.17
CA THR A 215 28.14 -14.60 -22.04
C THR A 215 28.19 -15.23 -20.65
N ILE A 216 27.06 -15.30 -19.93
CA ILE A 216 26.75 -16.49 -19.09
C ILE A 216 25.23 -16.73 -19.11
N CYS A 217 24.76 -17.55 -20.04
CA CYS A 217 23.43 -18.16 -19.97
C CYS A 217 23.53 -19.63 -20.41
N SER A 218 24.10 -20.47 -19.54
CA SER A 218 23.81 -21.90 -19.51
C SER A 218 23.99 -22.42 -18.08
N ARG A 219 22.95 -23.14 -17.61
CA ARG A 219 22.73 -23.69 -16.25
C ARG A 219 21.98 -22.77 -15.30
N LEU A 220 20.65 -22.81 -15.39
CA LEU A 220 19.73 -23.37 -14.38
C LEU A 220 18.35 -23.57 -15.02
#